data_AF-A0A8J3Z7N3-F1
#
_entry.id   AF-A0A8J3Z7N3-F1
#
_cell.length_a   1.000
_cell.length_b   1.000
_cell.length_c   1.000
_cell.angle_alpha   90.00
_cell.angle_beta   90.00
_cell.angle_gamma   90.00
#
_symmetry.space_group_name_H-M   'P 1'
#
loop_
_entity.id
_entity.type
_entity.pdbx_description
1 polymer ?
#
loop_
_entity_poly.entity_id
_entity_poly.type
_entity_poly.pdbx_seq_one_letter_code
_entity_poly.pdbx_strand_id
1 'polypeptide(L)'
;MTEQTATRRRFAAWIRYGGPVSSDQVKFAIEHYQVAILQPWERDVLTELKRARPDMKVLAYKCLSSSRSYEPGPTYSSGVSHSEAERRGEHFFAHRHADNSRIEWKGYPGHWQMAVWSDEYRSAWIENVHREMSGSAWDGVMADNDVFDDYYGIDYPIEGGRRIEQIRAALDTLVQDAGSALNSINKLLVPNIAESRRETGRWARHAAYGGGFEEVWLAHSPDHHFDVATTEAQMVCLEGPGLSIVRTATDGTDGHPNFMFGLAAFWIFGGGRPGTSFSATGHDQYSGTPFNPYQDWDLGEPTGKIRRRGPGRMRAFSNGWAALNQDHRILGKEITIHVPPGLIGAHGSAPPRVLTLRPREGRLYLRSPDAG
;
A
#
# COMPACT_ATOMS: atom_id res chain seq x y z
N MET A 1 40.47 5.75 3.90
CA MET A 1 39.44 6.66 4.43
C MET A 1 38.18 6.39 3.65
N THR A 2 37.21 5.79 4.32
CA THR A 2 35.95 5.28 3.78
C THR A 2 35.05 6.43 3.33
N GLU A 3 34.84 6.54 2.02
CA GLU A 3 33.68 7.24 1.48
C GLU A 3 32.43 6.56 2.05
N GLN A 4 31.69 7.30 2.87
CA GLN A 4 30.29 7.01 3.11
C GLN A 4 29.61 7.02 1.74
N THR A 5 29.34 5.83 1.19
CA THR A 5 28.32 5.67 0.17
C THR A 5 27.03 6.22 0.79
N ALA A 6 26.68 7.46 0.43
CA ALA A 6 25.38 8.01 0.76
C ALA A 6 24.35 6.95 0.34
N THR A 7 23.64 6.38 1.32
CA THR A 7 22.67 5.32 1.08
C THR A 7 21.67 5.82 0.05
N ARG A 8 21.69 5.22 -1.14
CA ARG A 8 20.76 5.51 -2.23
C ARG A 8 19.33 5.43 -1.68
N ARG A 9 18.59 6.55 -1.76
CA ARG A 9 17.17 6.57 -1.38
C ARG A 9 16.39 5.69 -2.34
N ARG A 10 15.47 4.89 -1.79
CA ARG A 10 14.56 4.05 -2.54
C ARG A 10 13.15 4.39 -2.14
N PHE A 11 12.24 4.31 -3.10
CA PHE A 11 10.84 4.66 -2.91
C PHE A 11 9.90 3.53 -3.31
N ALA A 12 10.43 2.42 -3.82
CA ALA A 12 9.61 1.31 -4.27
C ALA A 12 9.18 0.42 -3.08
N ALA A 13 7.93 0.00 -3.08
CA ALA A 13 7.39 -1.02 -2.18
C ALA A 13 7.13 -2.34 -2.91
N TRP A 14 7.59 -3.43 -2.31
CA TRP A 14 7.36 -4.79 -2.79
C TRP A 14 6.20 -5.44 -2.06
N ILE A 15 5.08 -5.61 -2.76
CA ILE A 15 3.88 -6.24 -2.23
C ILE A 15 3.91 -7.71 -2.66
N ARG A 16 4.37 -8.59 -1.77
CA ARG A 16 4.73 -9.97 -2.10
C ARG A 16 4.19 -10.99 -1.11
N TYR A 17 2.88 -11.18 -1.15
CA TYR A 17 2.19 -12.22 -0.36
C TYR A 17 1.41 -13.24 -1.21
N GLY A 18 1.78 -13.39 -2.49
CA GLY A 18 1.34 -14.49 -3.37
C GLY A 18 2.09 -15.81 -3.13
N GLY A 19 2.49 -16.49 -4.21
CA GLY A 19 3.17 -17.80 -4.13
C GLY A 19 4.56 -17.76 -3.46
N PRO A 20 5.35 -18.86 -3.49
CA PRO A 20 6.68 -18.91 -2.89
C PRO A 20 7.63 -17.85 -3.45
N VAL A 21 8.51 -17.30 -2.61
CA VAL A 21 9.50 -16.28 -3.00
C VAL A 21 10.79 -16.96 -3.48
N SER A 22 11.29 -16.56 -4.66
CA SER A 22 12.56 -17.09 -5.17
C SER A 22 13.77 -16.25 -4.74
N SER A 23 14.96 -16.83 -4.72
CA SER A 23 16.21 -16.13 -4.37
C SER A 23 16.51 -14.95 -5.30
N ASP A 24 16.17 -15.05 -6.58
CA ASP A 24 16.36 -13.94 -7.52
C ASP A 24 15.40 -12.77 -7.23
N GLN A 25 14.19 -13.05 -6.75
CA GLN A 25 13.30 -12.00 -6.25
C GLN A 25 13.87 -11.31 -5.01
N VAL A 26 14.50 -12.06 -4.11
CA VAL A 26 15.16 -11.50 -2.92
C VAL A 26 16.32 -10.57 -3.30
N LYS A 27 17.20 -11.00 -4.22
CA LYS A 27 18.31 -10.17 -4.72
C LYS A 27 17.79 -8.88 -5.37
N PHE A 28 16.77 -9.00 -6.22
CA PHE A 28 16.13 -7.86 -6.85
C PHE A 28 15.57 -6.89 -5.80
N ALA A 29 14.94 -7.44 -4.75
CA ALA A 29 14.35 -6.63 -3.70
C ALA A 29 15.38 -5.87 -2.86
N ILE A 30 16.53 -6.51 -2.56
CA ILE A 30 17.66 -5.88 -1.89
C ILE A 30 18.16 -4.66 -2.67
N GLU A 31 18.17 -4.75 -3.99
CA GLU A 31 18.67 -3.71 -4.88
C GLU A 31 17.70 -2.52 -5.01
N HIS A 32 16.40 -2.77 -5.12
CA HIS A 32 15.43 -1.77 -5.59
C HIS A 32 14.39 -1.31 -4.57
N TYR A 33 14.01 -2.14 -3.58
CA TYR A 33 12.90 -1.81 -2.69
C TYR A 33 13.36 -1.18 -1.37
N GLN A 34 12.51 -0.30 -0.83
CA GLN A 34 12.63 0.29 0.51
C GLN A 34 11.76 -0.42 1.53
N VAL A 35 10.67 -1.02 1.06
CA VAL A 35 9.67 -1.72 1.87
C VAL A 35 9.33 -3.05 1.21
N ALA A 36 9.17 -4.10 1.99
CA ALA A 36 8.55 -5.35 1.57
C ALA A 36 7.39 -5.72 2.50
N ILE A 37 6.33 -6.24 1.90
CA ILE A 37 5.22 -6.89 2.60
C ILE A 37 5.23 -8.35 2.16
N LEU A 38 5.41 -9.26 3.11
CA LEU A 38 5.59 -10.69 2.86
C LEU A 38 4.57 -11.52 3.63
N GLN A 39 4.34 -12.76 3.21
CA GLN A 39 3.62 -13.71 4.07
C GLN A 39 4.41 -13.97 5.36
N PRO A 40 3.74 -14.22 6.50
CA PRO A 40 4.40 -14.31 7.81
C PRO A 40 5.32 -15.54 7.96
N TRP A 41 5.15 -16.57 7.13
CA TRP A 41 6.03 -17.74 7.10
C TRP A 41 7.33 -17.54 6.30
N GLU A 42 7.49 -16.43 5.57
CA GLU A 42 8.68 -16.12 4.75
C GLU A 42 9.87 -15.67 5.62
N ARG A 43 10.20 -16.44 6.66
CA ARG A 43 11.19 -16.09 7.70
C ARG A 43 12.63 -16.12 7.19
N ASP A 44 12.92 -17.00 6.24
CA ASP A 44 14.25 -17.09 5.62
C ASP A 44 14.49 -15.87 4.72
N VAL A 45 13.48 -15.49 3.92
CA VAL A 45 13.50 -14.27 3.11
C VAL A 45 13.67 -13.03 4.00
N LEU A 46 12.89 -12.92 5.08
CA LEU A 46 13.04 -11.85 6.06
C LEU A 46 14.48 -11.78 6.59
N THR A 47 15.07 -12.92 6.96
CA THR A 47 16.43 -12.99 7.51
C THR A 47 17.46 -12.51 6.47
N GLU A 48 17.32 -12.93 5.22
CA GLU A 48 18.20 -12.51 4.13
C GLU A 48 18.08 -11.01 3.85
N LEU A 49 16.84 -10.50 3.73
CA LEU A 49 16.57 -9.08 3.53
C LEU A 49 17.16 -8.23 4.66
N LYS A 50 16.89 -8.57 5.92
CA LYS A 50 17.40 -7.79 7.07
C LYS A 50 18.92 -7.88 7.23
N ARG A 51 19.55 -8.98 6.80
CA ARG A 51 21.02 -9.11 6.77
C ARG A 51 21.64 -8.18 5.73
N ALA A 52 21.08 -8.13 4.52
CA ALA A 52 21.60 -7.32 3.43
C ALA A 52 21.21 -5.83 3.55
N ARG A 53 20.01 -5.56 4.05
CA ARG A 53 19.39 -4.23 4.16
C ARG A 53 18.73 -4.05 5.52
N PRO A 54 19.50 -3.80 6.60
CA PRO A 54 18.94 -3.52 7.92
C PRO A 54 17.96 -2.33 7.93
N ASP A 55 18.15 -1.40 7.00
CA ASP A 55 17.33 -0.19 6.81
C ASP A 55 15.98 -0.45 6.10
N MET A 56 15.86 -1.54 5.33
CA MET A 56 14.63 -1.90 4.63
C MET A 56 13.54 -2.27 5.63
N LYS A 57 12.32 -1.76 5.45
CA LYS A 57 11.17 -2.14 6.26
C LYS A 57 10.53 -3.40 5.72
N VAL A 58 10.43 -4.43 6.56
CA VAL A 58 9.84 -5.72 6.17
C VAL A 58 8.67 -6.02 7.09
N LEU A 59 7.47 -6.05 6.51
CA LEU A 59 6.20 -6.20 7.22
C LEU A 59 5.57 -7.56 6.93
N ALA A 60 5.03 -8.22 7.96
CA ALA A 60 4.26 -9.44 7.80
C ALA A 60 2.81 -9.11 7.43
N TYR A 61 2.27 -9.77 6.40
CA TYR A 61 0.85 -9.70 6.06
C TYR A 61 0.01 -10.33 7.17
N LYS A 62 -1.01 -9.61 7.65
CA LYS A 62 -2.02 -10.10 8.59
C LYS A 62 -3.41 -9.60 8.22
N CYS A 63 -4.37 -10.50 8.00
CA CYS A 63 -5.77 -10.14 7.82
C CYS A 63 -6.42 -9.82 9.17
N LEU A 64 -7.16 -8.70 9.24
CA LEU A 64 -7.91 -8.26 10.43
C LEU A 64 -9.24 -9.01 10.61
N SER A 65 -9.90 -9.38 9.52
CA SER A 65 -11.33 -9.66 9.50
C SER A 65 -11.75 -11.02 8.92
N SER A 66 -10.80 -11.86 8.50
CA SER A 66 -11.07 -13.26 8.12
C SER A 66 -10.07 -14.25 8.71
N SER A 67 -10.48 -15.51 8.78
CA SER A 67 -9.61 -16.67 8.95
C SER A 67 -9.66 -17.56 7.70
N ARG A 68 -8.63 -18.38 7.47
CA ARG A 68 -8.52 -19.25 6.29
C ARG A 68 -8.55 -20.73 6.67
N SER A 69 -9.53 -21.48 6.17
CA SER A 69 -9.69 -22.90 6.51
C SER A 69 -8.66 -23.81 5.84
N TYR A 70 -8.03 -23.35 4.78
CA TYR A 70 -7.05 -24.11 4.00
C TYR A 70 -5.60 -23.93 4.47
N GLU A 71 -5.33 -23.01 5.39
CA GLU A 71 -3.96 -22.77 5.85
C GLU A 71 -3.50 -23.89 6.80
N PRO A 72 -2.41 -24.61 6.47
CA PRO A 72 -1.95 -25.73 7.28
C PRO A 72 -1.29 -25.29 8.59
N GLY A 73 -0.90 -24.01 8.71
CA GLY A 73 -0.09 -23.51 9.81
C GLY A 73 1.37 -23.99 9.76
N PRO A 74 2.15 -23.80 10.84
CA PRO A 74 1.75 -23.23 12.14
C PRO A 74 1.73 -21.69 12.18
N THR A 75 2.18 -21.03 11.12
CA THR A 75 2.13 -19.56 10.97
C THR A 75 1.04 -19.21 9.98
N TYR A 76 0.20 -18.24 10.33
CA TYR A 76 -1.04 -17.95 9.60
C TYR A 76 -1.05 -16.52 9.08
N SER A 77 -1.74 -16.29 7.96
CA SER A 77 -1.90 -14.94 7.38
C SER A 77 -2.99 -14.12 8.09
N SER A 78 -3.63 -14.65 9.13
CA SER A 78 -4.58 -13.96 10.00
C SER A 78 -4.06 -13.93 11.44
N GLY A 79 -4.54 -12.97 12.25
CA GLY A 79 -4.20 -12.94 13.68
C GLY A 79 -4.88 -14.05 14.50
N VAL A 80 -6.03 -14.57 14.04
CA VAL A 80 -6.67 -15.78 14.59
C VAL A 80 -6.74 -16.83 13.49
N SER A 81 -6.15 -18.00 13.73
CA SER A 81 -6.24 -19.12 12.78
C SER A 81 -7.65 -19.70 12.73
N HIS A 82 -8.02 -20.32 11.61
CA HIS A 82 -9.34 -20.95 11.50
C HIS A 82 -9.54 -22.06 12.55
N SER A 83 -8.50 -22.88 12.79
CA SER A 83 -8.56 -23.93 13.82
C SER A 83 -8.77 -23.37 15.24
N GLU A 84 -8.24 -22.18 15.52
CA GLU A 84 -8.45 -21.52 16.81
C GLU A 84 -9.87 -21.01 16.93
N ALA A 85 -10.39 -20.34 15.89
CA ALA A 85 -11.77 -19.90 15.83
C ALA A 85 -12.75 -21.06 16.06
N GLU A 86 -12.52 -22.21 15.42
CA GLU A 86 -13.32 -23.43 15.64
C GLU A 86 -13.29 -23.90 17.10
N ARG A 87 -12.12 -23.90 17.75
CA ARG A 87 -11.99 -24.28 19.16
C ARG A 87 -12.67 -23.29 20.10
N ARG A 88 -12.71 -22.00 19.76
CA ARG A 88 -13.37 -20.96 20.55
C ARG A 88 -14.89 -21.02 20.36
N GLY A 89 -15.36 -21.40 19.18
CA GLY A 89 -16.75 -21.68 18.87
C GLY A 89 -17.40 -20.64 17.95
N GLU A 90 -18.67 -20.85 17.62
CA GLU A 90 -19.39 -20.09 16.58
C GLU A 90 -19.32 -18.57 16.75
N HIS A 91 -19.30 -18.04 17.99
CA HIS A 91 -19.25 -16.60 18.25
C HIS A 91 -18.00 -15.89 17.70
N PHE A 92 -16.98 -16.62 17.23
CA PHE A 92 -15.82 -16.06 16.52
C PHE A 92 -16.08 -15.85 15.02
N PHE A 93 -17.07 -16.52 14.45
CA PHE A 93 -17.48 -16.38 13.06
C PHE A 93 -18.65 -15.40 12.95
N ALA A 94 -18.73 -14.70 11.82
CA ALA A 94 -19.91 -13.92 11.47
C ALA A 94 -20.93 -14.80 10.75
N HIS A 95 -22.22 -14.61 11.06
CA HIS A 95 -23.31 -15.34 10.41
C HIS A 95 -24.25 -14.43 9.61
N ARG A 96 -24.78 -14.98 8.50
CA ARG A 96 -25.83 -14.35 7.70
C ARG A 96 -27.07 -14.16 8.56
N HIS A 97 -27.73 -13.00 8.43
CA HIS A 97 -28.97 -12.74 9.15
C HIS A 97 -30.13 -13.68 8.72
N ALA A 98 -30.16 -14.08 7.45
CA ALA A 98 -31.29 -14.80 6.87
C ALA A 98 -31.41 -16.26 7.33
N ASP A 99 -30.29 -16.96 7.47
CA ASP A 99 -30.27 -18.41 7.71
C ASP A 99 -29.24 -18.84 8.78
N ASN A 100 -28.55 -17.88 9.41
CA ASN A 100 -27.53 -18.13 10.42
C ASN A 100 -26.36 -19.00 9.92
N SER A 101 -26.12 -19.05 8.60
CA SER A 101 -24.93 -19.69 8.03
C SER A 101 -23.68 -18.82 8.22
N ARG A 102 -22.50 -19.44 8.38
CA ARG A 102 -21.23 -18.71 8.42
C ARG A 102 -21.00 -17.99 7.09
N ILE A 103 -20.43 -16.80 7.15
CA ILE A 103 -20.16 -15.99 5.96
C ILE A 103 -18.78 -16.33 5.39
N GLU A 104 -18.77 -16.96 4.21
CA GLU A 104 -17.58 -17.10 3.36
C GLU A 104 -17.50 -15.94 2.36
N TRP A 105 -16.29 -15.41 2.13
CA TRP A 105 -16.08 -14.27 1.24
C TRP A 105 -16.26 -14.63 -0.24
N LYS A 106 -17.04 -13.83 -0.95
CA LYS A 106 -17.25 -14.00 -2.39
C LYS A 106 -15.94 -13.80 -3.15
N GLY A 107 -15.58 -14.78 -3.98
CA GLY A 107 -14.34 -14.77 -4.75
C GLY A 107 -13.11 -15.32 -4.02
N TYR A 108 -13.24 -15.61 -2.71
CA TYR A 108 -12.15 -16.10 -1.87
C TYR A 108 -12.58 -17.35 -1.07
N PRO A 109 -12.69 -18.52 -1.74
CA PRO A 109 -13.07 -19.76 -1.06
C PRO A 109 -12.10 -20.11 0.09
N GLY A 110 -12.68 -20.49 1.22
CA GLY A 110 -12.01 -20.80 2.48
C GLY A 110 -11.71 -19.60 3.36
N HIS A 111 -12.04 -18.37 2.93
CA HIS A 111 -11.98 -17.17 3.79
C HIS A 111 -13.30 -16.97 4.51
N TRP A 112 -13.25 -17.12 5.83
CA TRP A 112 -14.42 -17.00 6.70
C TRP A 112 -14.38 -15.66 7.42
N GLN A 113 -15.45 -14.89 7.28
CA GLN A 113 -15.63 -13.61 7.97
C GLN A 113 -15.64 -13.84 9.48
N MET A 114 -14.77 -13.14 10.19
CA MET A 114 -14.70 -13.19 11.64
C MET A 114 -15.62 -12.14 12.27
N ALA A 115 -16.11 -12.45 13.47
CA ALA A 115 -16.92 -11.56 14.29
C ALA A 115 -16.04 -10.47 14.93
N VAL A 116 -15.55 -9.51 14.13
CA VAL A 116 -14.61 -8.45 14.59
C VAL A 116 -15.18 -7.58 15.72
N TRP A 117 -16.51 -7.56 15.91
CA TRP A 117 -17.17 -6.90 17.02
C TRP A 117 -17.07 -7.67 18.36
N SER A 118 -16.69 -8.94 18.37
CA SER A 118 -16.42 -9.69 19.60
C SER A 118 -15.14 -9.20 20.26
N ASP A 119 -15.23 -8.88 21.54
CA ASP A 119 -14.08 -8.50 22.37
C ASP A 119 -13.10 -9.66 22.51
N GLU A 120 -13.59 -10.90 22.59
CA GLU A 120 -12.74 -12.10 22.64
C GLU A 120 -11.97 -12.32 21.34
N TYR A 121 -12.61 -12.09 20.19
CA TYR A 121 -11.94 -12.19 18.89
C TYR A 121 -10.82 -11.14 18.78
N ARG A 122 -11.12 -9.86 19.08
CA ARG A 122 -10.12 -8.78 19.01
C ARG A 122 -8.95 -9.05 19.95
N SER A 123 -9.24 -9.44 21.19
CA SER A 123 -8.21 -9.76 22.18
C SER A 123 -7.32 -10.93 21.72
N ALA A 124 -7.92 -12.00 21.17
CA ALA A 124 -7.17 -13.13 20.65
C ALA A 124 -6.28 -12.73 19.46
N TRP A 125 -6.82 -11.94 18.52
CA TRP A 125 -6.05 -11.41 17.39
C TRP A 125 -4.82 -10.63 17.88
N ILE A 126 -5.03 -9.70 18.82
CA ILE A 126 -3.98 -8.84 19.37
C ILE A 126 -2.92 -9.68 20.09
N GLU A 127 -3.32 -10.60 20.97
CA GLU A 127 -2.39 -11.45 21.72
C GLU A 127 -1.53 -12.32 20.79
N ASN A 128 -2.18 -12.97 19.80
CA ASN A 128 -1.50 -13.84 18.85
C ASN A 128 -0.47 -13.07 18.03
N VAL A 129 -0.86 -11.93 17.47
CA VAL A 129 0.03 -11.10 16.63
C VAL A 129 1.14 -10.48 17.47
N HIS A 130 0.83 -9.98 18.67
CA HIS A 130 1.83 -9.47 19.60
C HIS A 130 2.88 -10.54 19.94
N ARG A 131 2.45 -11.77 20.26
CA ARG A 131 3.34 -12.90 20.58
C ARG A 131 4.20 -13.29 19.37
N GLU A 132 3.63 -13.35 18.17
CA GLU A 132 4.39 -13.67 16.95
C GLU A 132 5.45 -12.60 16.63
N MET A 133 5.11 -11.33 16.82
CA MET A 133 5.99 -10.21 16.52
C MET A 133 7.07 -9.98 17.60
N SER A 134 6.78 -10.32 18.85
CA SER A 134 7.71 -10.18 19.98
C SER A 134 9.03 -10.90 19.73
N GLY A 135 10.14 -10.16 19.76
CA GLY A 135 11.48 -10.69 19.52
C GLY A 135 11.77 -11.14 18.08
N SER A 136 10.82 -10.99 17.15
CA SER A 136 11.01 -11.33 15.74
C SER A 136 11.80 -10.25 14.99
N ALA A 137 12.35 -10.62 13.83
CA ALA A 137 13.05 -9.69 12.94
C ALA A 137 12.13 -8.81 12.08
N TRP A 138 10.81 -9.07 12.08
CA TRP A 138 9.82 -8.26 11.36
C TRP A 138 9.85 -6.82 11.89
N ASP A 139 9.74 -5.83 11.02
CA ASP A 139 9.58 -4.44 11.47
C ASP A 139 8.15 -4.17 11.98
N GLY A 140 7.19 -5.02 11.63
CA GLY A 140 5.79 -4.89 12.02
C GLY A 140 4.86 -5.72 11.13
N VAL A 141 3.60 -5.35 11.09
CA VAL A 141 2.58 -6.00 10.25
C VAL A 141 1.95 -5.01 9.27
N MET A 142 1.68 -5.48 8.06
CA MET A 142 0.68 -4.85 7.19
C MET A 142 -0.65 -5.54 7.50
N ALA A 143 -1.58 -4.79 8.10
CA ALA A 143 -2.86 -5.31 8.57
C ALA A 143 -3.95 -5.08 7.52
N ASP A 144 -4.26 -6.13 6.77
CA ASP A 144 -5.17 -6.07 5.64
C ASP A 144 -6.64 -6.11 6.10
N ASN A 145 -7.54 -5.63 5.23
CA ASN A 145 -8.99 -5.69 5.38
C ASN A 145 -9.54 -4.80 6.51
N ASP A 146 -8.94 -3.62 6.69
CA ASP A 146 -9.57 -2.46 7.37
C ASP A 146 -10.58 -1.79 6.41
N VAL A 147 -11.68 -2.52 6.18
CA VAL A 147 -12.65 -2.25 5.11
C VAL A 147 -13.50 -1.00 5.38
N PHE A 148 -13.90 -0.32 4.30
CA PHE A 148 -14.89 0.74 4.35
C PHE A 148 -16.26 0.31 3.79
N ASP A 149 -16.27 -0.45 2.69
CA ASP A 149 -17.48 -0.90 1.99
C ASP A 149 -17.56 -2.43 1.89
N ASP A 150 -18.65 -2.96 1.34
CA ASP A 150 -18.80 -4.41 1.13
C ASP A 150 -18.01 -4.87 -0.11
N TYR A 151 -16.75 -5.27 0.12
CA TYR A 151 -15.88 -5.79 -0.93
C TYR A 151 -15.98 -7.30 -1.14
N TYR A 152 -16.61 -8.02 -0.20
CA TYR A 152 -16.60 -9.49 -0.14
C TYR A 152 -17.98 -10.13 -0.26
N GLY A 153 -19.02 -9.36 -0.56
CA GLY A 153 -20.39 -9.87 -0.65
C GLY A 153 -20.88 -10.39 0.70
N ILE A 154 -20.64 -9.62 1.77
CA ILE A 154 -21.09 -9.92 3.13
C ILE A 154 -22.62 -9.76 3.24
N ASP A 155 -23.24 -9.01 2.32
CA ASP A 155 -24.68 -8.76 2.22
C ASP A 155 -25.31 -8.33 3.56
N TYR A 156 -24.85 -7.19 4.07
CA TYR A 156 -25.40 -6.60 5.28
C TYR A 156 -26.92 -6.29 5.14
N PRO A 157 -27.70 -6.34 6.25
CA PRO A 157 -27.27 -6.61 7.61
C PRO A 157 -26.97 -8.10 7.88
N ILE A 158 -26.01 -8.35 8.75
CA ILE A 158 -25.68 -9.69 9.25
C ILE A 158 -26.35 -9.92 10.61
N GLU A 159 -26.04 -11.05 11.27
CA GLU A 159 -26.57 -11.41 12.58
C GLU A 159 -26.64 -10.22 13.58
N GLY A 160 -27.71 -10.20 14.39
CA GLY A 160 -27.99 -9.09 15.31
C GLY A 160 -28.33 -7.77 14.63
N GLY A 161 -28.63 -7.77 13.32
CA GLY A 161 -28.96 -6.57 12.55
C GLY A 161 -27.76 -5.65 12.31
N ARG A 162 -26.53 -6.18 12.44
CA ARG A 162 -25.31 -5.39 12.28
C ARG A 162 -25.12 -5.00 10.82
N ARG A 163 -24.86 -3.72 10.60
CA ARG A 163 -24.52 -3.13 9.31
C ARG A 163 -23.03 -2.84 9.27
N ILE A 164 -22.55 -2.46 8.09
CA ILE A 164 -21.15 -2.16 7.86
C ILE A 164 -20.60 -1.03 8.74
N GLU A 165 -21.43 -0.05 9.15
CA GLU A 165 -21.01 0.99 10.10
C GLU A 165 -20.51 0.40 11.42
N GLN A 166 -21.19 -0.62 11.93
CA GLN A 166 -20.80 -1.29 13.17
C GLN A 166 -19.53 -2.14 12.99
N ILE A 167 -19.30 -2.67 11.79
CA ILE A 167 -18.05 -3.37 11.45
C ILE A 167 -16.88 -2.39 11.39
N ARG A 168 -17.06 -1.22 10.75
CA ARG A 168 -16.06 -0.15 10.74
C ARG A 168 -15.69 0.29 12.17
N ALA A 169 -16.69 0.54 13.03
CA ALA A 169 -16.43 0.93 14.42
C ALA A 169 -15.67 -0.16 15.22
N ALA A 170 -15.94 -1.44 14.96
CA ALA A 170 -15.20 -2.54 15.56
C ALA A 170 -13.76 -2.64 15.04
N LEU A 171 -13.55 -2.39 13.75
CA LEU A 171 -12.21 -2.33 13.14
C LEU A 171 -11.40 -1.14 13.64
N ASP A 172 -12.03 0.03 13.82
CA ASP A 172 -11.39 1.21 14.42
C ASP A 172 -10.80 0.86 15.80
N THR A 173 -11.60 0.16 16.64
CA THR A 173 -11.14 -0.35 17.95
C THR A 173 -9.99 -1.36 17.79
N LEU A 174 -10.14 -2.35 16.90
CA LEU A 174 -9.10 -3.37 16.67
C LEU A 174 -7.78 -2.74 16.23
N VAL A 175 -7.82 -1.81 15.27
CA VAL A 175 -6.63 -1.11 14.75
C VAL A 175 -5.95 -0.30 15.86
N GLN A 176 -6.72 0.42 16.66
CA GLN A 176 -6.19 1.19 17.79
C GLN A 176 -5.49 0.31 18.83
N ASP A 177 -6.15 -0.77 19.26
CA ASP A 177 -5.64 -1.63 20.32
C ASP A 177 -4.46 -2.48 19.84
N ALA A 178 -4.55 -3.04 18.63
CA ALA A 178 -3.45 -3.75 17.97
C ALA A 178 -2.24 -2.85 17.76
N GLY A 179 -2.47 -1.61 17.32
CA GLY A 179 -1.42 -0.65 17.07
C GLY A 179 -0.69 -0.27 18.35
N SER A 180 -1.44 -0.01 19.42
CA SER A 180 -0.89 0.27 20.75
C SER A 180 -0.08 -0.92 21.28
N ALA A 181 -0.59 -2.14 21.16
CA ALA A 181 0.10 -3.35 21.58
C ALA A 181 1.42 -3.56 20.81
N LEU A 182 1.41 -3.43 19.48
CA LEU A 182 2.61 -3.59 18.65
C LEU A 182 3.65 -2.48 18.92
N ASN A 183 3.21 -1.24 19.08
CA ASN A 183 4.13 -0.14 19.40
C ASN A 183 4.81 -0.34 20.77
N SER A 184 4.14 -0.97 21.74
CA SER A 184 4.74 -1.29 23.05
C SER A 184 5.96 -2.21 22.96
N ILE A 185 6.09 -2.98 21.87
CA ILE A 185 7.25 -3.84 21.56
C ILE A 185 8.08 -3.32 20.38
N ASN A 186 7.97 -2.03 20.06
CA ASN A 186 8.67 -1.35 18.95
C ASN A 186 8.39 -1.95 17.56
N LYS A 187 7.15 -2.40 17.33
CA LYS A 187 6.69 -2.91 16.05
C LYS A 187 5.66 -1.98 15.44
N LEU A 188 5.67 -1.88 14.11
CA LEU A 188 4.73 -1.06 13.34
C LEU A 188 3.42 -1.80 13.13
N LEU A 189 2.30 -1.08 13.18
CA LEU A 189 1.05 -1.47 12.53
C LEU A 189 0.83 -0.57 11.33
N VAL A 190 0.70 -1.17 10.15
CA VAL A 190 0.42 -0.47 8.87
C VAL A 190 -0.87 -1.05 8.29
N PRO A 191 -2.06 -0.55 8.64
CA PRO A 191 -3.31 -1.10 8.10
C PRO A 191 -3.49 -0.75 6.62
N ASN A 192 -4.17 -1.64 5.86
CA ASN A 192 -4.70 -1.34 4.53
C ASN A 192 -6.01 -0.52 4.69
N ILE A 193 -5.87 0.80 4.78
CA ILE A 193 -6.96 1.71 5.15
C ILE A 193 -7.80 2.00 3.91
N ALA A 194 -8.78 1.14 3.64
CA ALA A 194 -9.63 1.27 2.47
C ALA A 194 -10.41 2.60 2.50
N GLU A 195 -10.42 3.30 1.36
CA GLU A 195 -11.28 4.47 1.13
C GLU A 195 -11.18 5.56 2.22
N SER A 196 -9.98 5.75 2.77
CA SER A 196 -9.72 6.71 3.86
C SER A 196 -10.23 8.13 3.57
N ARG A 197 -10.23 8.53 2.29
CA ARG A 197 -10.77 9.80 1.77
C ARG A 197 -12.27 10.03 2.05
N ARG A 198 -13.06 8.98 2.29
CA ARG A 198 -14.51 9.07 2.49
C ARG A 198 -14.87 9.55 3.89
N GLU A 199 -13.92 9.54 4.82
CA GLU A 199 -14.12 9.96 6.20
C GLU A 199 -12.95 10.82 6.69
N THR A 200 -13.25 12.09 7.00
CA THR A 200 -12.25 13.04 7.46
C THR A 200 -11.47 12.50 8.66
N GLY A 201 -10.14 12.49 8.54
CA GLY A 201 -9.23 12.08 9.61
C GLY A 201 -9.03 10.57 9.76
N ARG A 202 -9.75 9.71 9.01
CA ARG A 202 -9.59 8.25 9.09
C ARG A 202 -8.15 7.82 8.86
N TRP A 203 -7.51 8.33 7.80
CA TRP A 203 -6.09 8.05 7.52
C TRP A 203 -5.19 8.39 8.72
N ALA A 204 -5.30 9.60 9.26
CA ALA A 204 -4.44 10.05 10.36
C ALA A 204 -4.64 9.22 11.63
N ARG A 205 -5.89 8.84 11.95
CA ARG A 205 -6.20 8.00 13.12
C ARG A 205 -5.63 6.59 12.98
N HIS A 206 -5.81 5.96 11.82
CA HIS A 206 -5.43 4.56 11.62
C HIS A 206 -3.92 4.42 11.36
N ALA A 207 -3.31 5.41 10.71
CA ALA A 207 -1.87 5.40 10.44
C ALA A 207 -1.00 5.78 11.65
N ALA A 208 -1.60 6.23 12.76
CA ALA A 208 -0.87 6.72 13.93
C ALA A 208 0.08 5.70 14.57
N TYR A 209 -0.10 4.40 14.29
CA TYR A 209 0.61 3.29 14.91
C TYR A 209 1.78 2.72 14.09
N GLY A 210 2.24 3.46 13.10
CA GLY A 210 3.45 3.09 12.34
C GLY A 210 3.38 3.38 10.86
N GLY A 211 2.20 3.67 10.32
CA GLY A 211 2.00 3.97 8.91
C GLY A 211 0.63 3.55 8.40
N GLY A 212 0.37 3.76 7.11
CA GLY A 212 -0.84 3.32 6.42
C GLY A 212 -0.55 2.80 5.02
N PHE A 213 -1.37 1.88 4.55
CA PHE A 213 -1.35 1.38 3.18
C PHE A 213 -2.66 1.76 2.48
N GLU A 214 -2.56 2.40 1.31
CA GLU A 214 -3.70 2.67 0.42
C GLU A 214 -3.53 1.80 -0.84
N GLU A 215 -4.25 0.69 -0.89
CA GLU A 215 -4.19 -0.26 -2.00
C GLU A 215 -4.84 0.27 -3.28
N VAL A 216 -5.84 1.14 -3.15
CA VAL A 216 -6.66 1.63 -4.26
C VAL A 216 -6.36 3.11 -4.51
N TRP A 217 -5.10 3.40 -4.80
CA TRP A 217 -4.63 4.77 -4.98
C TRP A 217 -4.78 5.21 -6.44
N LEU A 218 -5.53 6.30 -6.64
CA LEU A 218 -5.86 6.96 -7.92
C LEU A 218 -6.81 6.23 -8.86
N ALA A 219 -6.98 4.91 -8.73
CA ALA A 219 -7.86 4.12 -9.58
C ALA A 219 -8.31 2.84 -8.86
N HIS A 220 -9.59 2.47 -9.04
CA HIS A 220 -10.16 1.20 -8.56
C HIS A 220 -9.60 -0.02 -9.29
N SER A 221 -9.32 0.14 -10.57
CA SER A 221 -8.82 -0.91 -11.45
C SER A 221 -7.97 -0.28 -12.55
N PRO A 222 -7.37 -1.07 -13.45
CA PRO A 222 -6.56 -0.55 -14.56
C PRO A 222 -7.33 0.46 -15.41
N ASP A 223 -8.64 0.26 -15.57
CA ASP A 223 -9.51 1.04 -16.46
C ASP A 223 -10.44 2.02 -15.73
N HIS A 224 -10.58 1.89 -14.40
CA HIS A 224 -11.50 2.69 -13.59
C HIS A 224 -10.75 3.71 -12.73
N HIS A 225 -10.43 4.87 -13.32
CA HIS A 225 -9.76 5.98 -12.65
C HIS A 225 -10.70 6.86 -11.86
N PHE A 226 -10.20 7.37 -10.74
CA PHE A 226 -10.88 8.40 -9.97
C PHE A 226 -10.82 9.76 -10.62
N ASP A 227 -11.83 10.59 -10.37
CA ASP A 227 -11.82 11.98 -10.79
C ASP A 227 -10.78 12.84 -10.05
N VAL A 228 -10.59 14.08 -10.51
CA VAL A 228 -9.60 14.99 -9.95
C VAL A 228 -9.85 15.26 -8.46
N ALA A 229 -11.11 15.46 -8.07
CA ALA A 229 -11.45 15.78 -6.68
C ALA A 229 -11.16 14.58 -5.76
N THR A 230 -11.50 13.38 -6.21
CA THR A 230 -11.25 12.13 -5.49
C THR A 230 -9.77 11.84 -5.35
N THR A 231 -9.00 11.97 -6.44
CA THR A 231 -7.54 11.80 -6.37
C THR A 231 -6.92 12.83 -5.44
N GLU A 232 -7.31 14.11 -5.50
CA GLU A 232 -6.80 15.12 -4.58
C GLU A 232 -7.14 14.81 -3.10
N ALA A 233 -8.29 14.21 -2.81
CA ALA A 233 -8.65 13.79 -1.45
C ALA A 233 -7.75 12.66 -0.91
N GLN A 234 -7.13 11.84 -1.77
CA GLN A 234 -6.20 10.78 -1.36
C GLN A 234 -4.78 11.30 -1.05
N MET A 235 -4.49 12.59 -1.24
CA MET A 235 -3.13 13.11 -1.06
C MET A 235 -2.69 13.14 0.40
N VAL A 236 -3.65 13.17 1.34
CA VAL A 236 -3.37 13.01 2.78
C VAL A 236 -2.62 11.72 3.09
N CYS A 237 -2.77 10.68 2.25
CA CYS A 237 -2.08 9.41 2.43
C CYS A 237 -0.56 9.57 2.39
N LEU A 238 -0.04 10.52 1.59
CA LEU A 238 1.39 10.79 1.44
C LEU A 238 1.94 11.75 2.51
N GLU A 239 1.07 12.40 3.28
CA GLU A 239 1.43 13.35 4.34
C GLU A 239 1.31 12.74 5.75
N GLY A 240 0.68 11.57 5.86
CA GLY A 240 0.37 10.92 7.14
C GLY A 240 1.58 10.56 8.02
N PRO A 241 1.32 10.17 9.28
CA PRO A 241 2.36 9.72 10.20
C PRO A 241 2.98 8.38 9.74
N GLY A 242 4.23 8.16 10.14
CA GLY A 242 4.91 6.88 9.93
C GLY A 242 5.19 6.55 8.47
N LEU A 243 5.04 5.27 8.12
CA LEU A 243 5.28 4.70 6.80
C LEU A 243 4.01 4.77 5.93
N SER A 244 4.01 5.57 4.87
CA SER A 244 2.93 5.59 3.88
C SER A 244 3.28 4.71 2.69
N ILE A 245 2.46 3.70 2.43
CA ILE A 245 2.56 2.87 1.23
C ILE A 245 1.34 3.16 0.37
N VAL A 246 1.54 3.48 -0.90
CA VAL A 246 0.44 3.65 -1.86
C VAL A 246 0.64 2.71 -3.04
N ARG A 247 -0.45 2.08 -3.49
CA ARG A 247 -0.44 1.21 -4.67
C ARG A 247 -1.45 1.70 -5.69
N THR A 248 -1.00 1.78 -6.94
CA THR A 248 -1.90 2.04 -8.08
C THR A 248 -2.21 0.76 -8.83
N ALA A 249 -3.47 0.57 -9.23
CA ALA A 249 -3.90 -0.60 -10.00
C ALA A 249 -3.34 -0.58 -11.44
N THR A 250 -2.84 -1.73 -11.90
CA THR A 250 -2.37 -2.00 -13.27
C THR A 250 -2.88 -3.36 -13.72
N ASP A 251 -2.65 -3.75 -14.97
CA ASP A 251 -2.96 -5.10 -15.47
C ASP A 251 -1.99 -6.18 -14.94
N GLY A 252 -0.98 -5.80 -14.16
CA GLY A 252 0.09 -6.69 -13.70
C GLY A 252 1.44 -6.47 -14.38
N THR A 253 1.48 -5.64 -15.42
CA THR A 253 2.70 -5.39 -16.19
C THR A 253 3.36 -4.07 -15.80
N ASP A 254 4.70 -4.04 -15.86
CA ASP A 254 5.50 -2.84 -15.57
C ASP A 254 5.35 -1.74 -16.63
N GLY A 255 4.84 -2.12 -17.81
CA GLY A 255 4.58 -1.23 -18.95
C GLY A 255 3.22 -0.53 -18.92
N HIS A 256 2.34 -0.88 -17.98
CA HIS A 256 1.01 -0.31 -17.92
C HIS A 256 1.06 1.21 -17.65
N PRO A 257 0.27 2.06 -18.36
CA PRO A 257 0.32 3.52 -18.21
C PRO A 257 0.08 4.02 -16.77
N ASN A 258 -0.75 3.32 -15.99
CA ASN A 258 -1.02 3.67 -14.59
C ASN A 258 0.23 3.63 -13.71
N PHE A 259 1.24 2.83 -14.05
CA PHE A 259 2.48 2.79 -13.30
C PHE A 259 3.15 4.17 -13.29
N MET A 260 3.40 4.73 -14.48
CA MET A 260 4.02 6.06 -14.57
C MET A 260 3.10 7.18 -14.12
N PHE A 261 1.78 7.03 -14.32
CA PHE A 261 0.82 7.99 -13.77
C PHE A 261 0.90 8.07 -12.25
N GLY A 262 0.84 6.92 -11.57
CA GLY A 262 0.94 6.83 -10.11
C GLY A 262 2.31 7.28 -9.60
N LEU A 263 3.40 6.88 -10.25
CA LEU A 263 4.74 7.29 -9.83
C LEU A 263 4.95 8.81 -9.99
N ALA A 264 4.44 9.42 -11.06
CA ALA A 264 4.48 10.87 -11.21
C ALA A 264 3.63 11.57 -10.13
N ALA A 265 2.46 11.02 -9.78
CA ALA A 265 1.63 11.55 -8.70
C ALA A 265 2.35 11.45 -7.36
N PHE A 266 3.02 10.33 -7.08
CA PHE A 266 3.76 10.09 -5.85
C PHE A 266 4.80 11.18 -5.62
N TRP A 267 5.57 11.50 -6.66
CA TRP A 267 6.53 12.60 -6.62
C TRP A 267 5.85 13.96 -6.48
N ILE A 268 4.87 14.29 -7.32
CA ILE A 268 4.25 15.61 -7.33
C ILE A 268 3.60 15.94 -5.98
N PHE A 269 2.86 15.01 -5.41
CA PHE A 269 2.07 15.27 -4.21
C PHE A 269 2.85 14.94 -2.94
N GLY A 270 3.49 13.77 -2.86
CA GLY A 270 4.25 13.33 -1.68
C GLY A 270 5.67 13.88 -1.61
N GLY A 271 6.19 14.40 -2.72
CA GLY A 271 7.51 15.02 -2.75
C GLY A 271 8.69 14.07 -2.59
N GLY A 272 8.48 12.75 -2.67
CA GLY A 272 9.50 11.75 -2.31
C GLY A 272 9.91 11.81 -0.84
N ARG A 273 8.99 12.21 0.05
CA ARG A 273 9.26 12.35 1.48
C ARG A 273 9.77 11.02 2.07
N PRO A 274 10.77 11.04 2.98
CA PRO A 274 11.16 9.86 3.74
C PRO A 274 9.97 9.18 4.43
N GLY A 275 9.94 7.86 4.40
CA GLY A 275 8.82 7.08 4.92
C GLY A 275 7.62 6.99 3.96
N THR A 276 7.77 7.36 2.69
CA THR A 276 6.75 7.10 1.67
C THR A 276 7.26 6.06 0.66
N SER A 277 6.38 5.18 0.18
CA SER A 277 6.73 4.19 -0.83
C SER A 277 5.57 3.91 -1.79
N PHE A 278 5.91 3.61 -3.02
CA PHE A 278 5.01 3.43 -4.14
C PHE A 278 5.12 2.01 -4.72
N SER A 279 3.98 1.43 -5.07
CA SER A 279 3.91 0.19 -5.85
C SER A 279 2.85 0.31 -6.94
N ALA A 280 2.92 -0.56 -7.95
CA ALA A 280 1.90 -0.69 -8.96
C ALA A 280 1.84 -2.16 -9.39
N THR A 281 0.68 -2.79 -9.24
CA THR A 281 0.52 -4.25 -9.41
C THR A 281 -0.84 -4.56 -10.04
N GLY A 282 -1.04 -5.81 -10.49
CA GLY A 282 -2.35 -6.35 -10.85
C GLY A 282 -3.18 -6.70 -9.60
N HIS A 283 -4.51 -6.74 -9.72
CA HIS A 283 -5.37 -7.25 -8.64
C HIS A 283 -4.96 -8.69 -8.33
N ASP A 284 -4.67 -8.97 -7.06
CA ASP A 284 -4.15 -10.26 -6.56
C ASP A 284 -2.83 -10.78 -7.17
N GLN A 285 -2.18 -10.00 -8.03
CA GLN A 285 -0.93 -10.39 -8.68
C GLN A 285 0.28 -10.05 -7.79
N TYR A 286 0.34 -10.69 -6.62
CA TYR A 286 1.37 -10.46 -5.58
C TYR A 286 2.49 -11.51 -5.60
N SER A 287 2.70 -12.17 -6.75
CA SER A 287 3.73 -13.20 -6.93
C SER A 287 5.01 -12.69 -7.62
N GLY A 288 4.98 -11.48 -8.19
CA GLY A 288 6.07 -10.90 -8.96
C GLY A 288 6.95 -9.90 -8.20
N THR A 289 7.81 -9.22 -8.94
CA THR A 289 8.64 -8.08 -8.51
C THR A 289 8.33 -6.88 -9.41
N PRO A 290 7.08 -6.35 -9.38
CA PRO A 290 6.67 -5.27 -10.25
C PRO A 290 7.56 -4.05 -10.00
N PHE A 291 8.15 -3.53 -11.06
CA PHE A 291 9.15 -2.50 -10.99
C PHE A 291 9.26 -1.72 -12.28
N ASN A 292 9.32 -0.40 -12.13
CA ASN A 292 9.66 0.47 -13.24
C ASN A 292 11.00 1.17 -12.95
N PRO A 293 11.98 1.18 -13.88
CA PRO A 293 13.27 1.85 -13.67
C PRO A 293 13.20 3.31 -13.20
N TYR A 294 12.10 4.02 -13.48
CA TYR A 294 11.88 5.37 -12.97
C TYR A 294 11.65 5.42 -11.44
N GLN A 295 11.29 4.33 -10.77
CA GLN A 295 11.17 4.29 -9.29
C GLN A 295 12.51 4.45 -8.58
N ASP A 296 13.58 4.14 -9.30
CA ASP A 296 14.96 4.21 -8.85
C ASP A 296 15.54 5.63 -8.97
N TRP A 297 14.74 6.57 -9.49
CA TRP A 297 15.10 7.98 -9.65
C TRP A 297 14.76 8.76 -8.39
N ASP A 298 15.77 9.39 -7.80
CA ASP A 298 15.60 10.37 -6.72
C ASP A 298 15.56 11.78 -7.32
N LEU A 299 14.35 12.36 -7.43
CA LEU A 299 14.19 13.73 -7.92
C LEU A 299 14.73 14.77 -6.90
N GLY A 300 15.05 14.36 -5.68
CA GLY A 300 15.52 15.22 -4.61
C GLY A 300 14.37 16.00 -3.95
N GLU A 301 14.72 17.12 -3.31
CA GLU A 301 13.75 17.89 -2.53
C GLU A 301 12.92 18.81 -3.44
N PRO A 302 11.62 19.01 -3.15
CA PRO A 302 10.80 19.98 -3.88
C PRO A 302 11.36 21.41 -3.81
N THR A 303 11.55 22.06 -4.96
CA THR A 303 12.05 23.45 -5.02
C THR A 303 10.93 24.49 -5.11
N GLY A 304 9.67 24.05 -5.15
CA GLY A 304 8.52 24.92 -5.23
C GLY A 304 7.19 24.22 -5.00
N LYS A 305 6.11 25.01 -5.02
CA LYS A 305 4.73 24.53 -4.91
C LYS A 305 4.31 23.77 -6.17
N ILE A 306 3.31 22.90 -6.03
CA ILE A 306 2.67 22.23 -7.17
C ILE A 306 2.03 23.29 -8.07
N ARG A 307 2.42 23.30 -9.35
CA ARG A 307 1.82 24.16 -10.37
C ARG A 307 0.65 23.44 -11.03
N ARG A 308 -0.40 24.20 -11.34
CA ARG A 308 -1.64 23.68 -11.95
C ARG A 308 -1.83 24.24 -13.35
N ARG A 309 -2.30 23.42 -14.28
CA ARG A 309 -2.78 23.83 -15.61
C ARG A 309 -3.98 22.98 -16.01
N GLY A 310 -5.19 23.43 -15.65
CA GLY A 310 -6.39 22.60 -15.77
C GLY A 310 -6.25 21.30 -14.97
N PRO A 311 -6.44 20.11 -15.58
CA PRO A 311 -6.20 18.82 -14.92
C PRO A 311 -4.70 18.49 -14.75
N GLY A 312 -3.81 19.32 -15.30
CA GLY A 312 -2.37 19.15 -15.18
C GLY A 312 -1.82 19.53 -13.81
N ARG A 313 -0.90 18.73 -13.31
CA ARG A 313 -0.08 19.02 -12.13
C ARG A 313 1.38 18.86 -12.49
N MET A 314 2.22 19.78 -12.00
CA MET A 314 3.66 19.73 -12.19
C MET A 314 4.40 20.19 -10.94
N ARG A 315 5.56 19.59 -10.66
CA ARG A 315 6.41 20.01 -9.55
C ARG A 315 7.88 19.89 -9.93
N ALA A 316 8.66 20.90 -9.54
CA ALA A 316 10.10 20.92 -9.71
C ALA A 316 10.79 20.46 -8.42
N PHE A 317 11.94 19.82 -8.60
CA PHE A 317 12.76 19.29 -7.53
C PHE A 317 14.23 19.67 -7.78
N SER A 318 15.08 19.47 -6.78
CA SER A 318 16.51 19.81 -6.88
C SER A 318 17.18 19.03 -8.01
N ASN A 319 16.84 17.75 -8.17
CA ASN A 319 17.46 16.84 -9.13
C ASN A 319 16.51 16.42 -10.26
N GLY A 320 15.34 17.05 -10.40
CA GLY A 320 14.40 16.65 -11.44
C GLY A 320 13.10 17.42 -11.48
N TRP A 321 12.15 16.86 -12.21
CA TRP A 321 10.84 17.44 -12.47
C TRP A 321 9.82 16.35 -12.78
N ALA A 322 8.59 16.56 -12.32
CA ALA A 322 7.49 15.64 -12.53
C ALA A 322 6.27 16.38 -13.08
N ALA A 323 5.53 15.73 -13.97
CA ALA A 323 4.23 16.21 -14.44
C ALA A 323 3.26 15.06 -14.72
N LEU A 324 1.95 15.35 -14.57
CA LEU A 324 0.88 14.43 -14.94
C LEU A 324 -0.38 15.18 -15.39
N ASN A 325 -1.29 14.44 -16.02
CA ASN A 325 -2.64 14.87 -16.36
C ASN A 325 -3.68 14.04 -15.58
N GLN A 326 -4.34 14.64 -14.59
CA GLN A 326 -5.36 13.97 -13.75
C GLN A 326 -6.73 13.83 -14.43
N ASP A 327 -6.90 14.20 -15.71
CA ASP A 327 -8.19 13.95 -16.36
C ASP A 327 -8.43 12.45 -16.40
N HIS A 328 -9.52 12.03 -15.75
CA HIS A 328 -9.85 10.63 -15.59
C HIS A 328 -10.58 10.08 -16.83
N ARG A 329 -11.01 10.91 -17.78
CA ARG A 329 -11.78 10.47 -18.95
C ARG A 329 -10.83 10.08 -20.07
N ILE A 330 -11.05 8.93 -20.73
CA ILE A 330 -10.20 8.46 -21.86
C ILE A 330 -10.14 9.52 -22.97
N LEU A 331 -11.29 10.10 -23.32
CA LEU A 331 -11.42 11.19 -24.30
C LEU A 331 -11.38 12.57 -23.64
N GLY A 332 -10.74 12.65 -22.47
CA GLY A 332 -10.54 13.88 -21.72
C GLY A 332 -9.59 14.85 -22.39
N LYS A 333 -9.34 15.98 -21.73
CA LYS A 333 -8.55 17.06 -22.30
C LYS A 333 -7.05 16.74 -22.21
N GLU A 334 -6.37 16.70 -23.36
CA GLU A 334 -4.91 16.76 -23.40
C GLU A 334 -4.42 18.10 -22.84
N ILE A 335 -3.27 18.06 -22.16
CA ILE A 335 -2.59 19.27 -21.70
C ILE A 335 -1.24 19.38 -22.37
N THR A 336 -0.86 20.61 -22.69
CA THR A 336 0.49 20.93 -23.16
C THR A 336 1.21 21.68 -22.06
N ILE A 337 2.47 21.36 -21.78
CA ILE A 337 3.28 21.99 -20.73
C ILE A 337 4.71 22.22 -21.24
N HIS A 338 5.32 23.32 -20.82
CA HIS A 338 6.73 23.56 -21.11
C HIS A 338 7.59 22.76 -20.13
N VAL A 339 8.53 22.00 -20.66
CA VAL A 339 9.51 21.26 -19.87
C VAL A 339 10.67 22.21 -19.56
N PRO A 340 11.11 22.33 -18.29
CA PRO A 340 12.29 23.12 -17.96
C PRO A 340 13.53 22.65 -18.75
N PRO A 341 14.44 23.56 -19.15
CA PRO A 341 15.69 23.18 -19.78
C PRO A 341 16.61 22.43 -18.81
N GLY A 342 17.63 21.75 -19.34
CA GLY A 342 18.65 21.08 -18.53
C GLY A 342 18.17 19.78 -17.86
N LEU A 343 17.11 19.17 -18.39
CA LEU A 343 16.57 17.91 -17.91
C LEU A 343 16.92 16.76 -18.88
N ILE A 344 16.86 15.52 -18.39
CA ILE A 344 17.06 14.27 -19.15
C ILE A 344 15.95 13.26 -18.83
N GLY A 345 15.51 12.52 -19.84
CA GLY A 345 14.60 11.39 -19.76
C GLY A 345 15.35 10.06 -19.64
N ALA A 346 14.63 8.95 -19.81
CA ALA A 346 15.26 7.63 -19.82
C ALA A 346 16.39 7.54 -20.84
N HIS A 347 17.40 6.75 -20.50
CA HIS A 347 18.60 6.53 -21.31
C HIS A 347 19.37 7.81 -21.68
N GLY A 348 19.23 8.89 -20.90
CA GLY A 348 19.90 10.17 -21.14
C GLY A 348 19.32 10.99 -22.28
N SER A 349 18.14 10.63 -22.80
CA SER A 349 17.49 11.36 -23.89
C SER A 349 17.09 12.78 -23.46
N ALA A 350 17.24 13.77 -24.35
CA ALA A 350 16.75 15.12 -24.08
C ALA A 350 15.21 15.13 -24.14
N PRO A 351 14.51 15.70 -23.13
CA PRO A 351 13.08 15.82 -23.16
C PRO A 351 12.63 16.86 -24.21
N PRO A 352 11.39 16.76 -24.71
CA PRO A 352 10.87 17.78 -25.62
C PRO A 352 10.71 19.11 -24.87
N ARG A 353 10.96 20.25 -25.54
CA ARG A 353 10.69 21.59 -24.96
C ARG A 353 9.23 21.79 -24.57
N VAL A 354 8.34 21.12 -25.29
CA VAL A 354 6.89 21.15 -25.10
C VAL A 354 6.41 19.71 -24.99
N LEU A 355 5.87 19.35 -23.85
CA LEU A 355 5.33 18.03 -23.55
C LEU A 355 3.81 18.10 -23.64
N THR A 356 3.21 17.20 -24.42
CA THR A 356 1.77 16.96 -24.41
C THR A 356 1.49 15.70 -23.60
N LEU A 357 0.56 15.78 -22.65
CA LEU A 357 0.10 14.67 -21.83
C LEU A 357 -1.38 14.41 -22.09
N ARG A 358 -1.67 13.18 -22.49
CA ARG A 358 -3.04 12.65 -22.55
C ARG A 358 -3.60 12.45 -21.15
N PRO A 359 -4.94 12.36 -21.01
CA PRO A 359 -5.56 11.94 -19.76
C PRO A 359 -4.86 10.71 -19.16
N ARG A 360 -4.61 10.73 -17.85
CA ARG A 360 -3.98 9.64 -17.09
C ARG A 360 -2.52 9.36 -17.45
N GLU A 361 -1.82 10.29 -18.11
CA GLU A 361 -0.38 10.17 -18.33
C GLU A 361 0.43 10.91 -17.28
N GLY A 362 1.57 10.31 -16.90
CA GLY A 362 2.61 10.92 -16.07
C GLY A 362 3.98 10.85 -16.76
N ARG A 363 4.86 11.81 -16.44
CA ARG A 363 6.26 11.85 -16.88
C ARG A 363 7.16 12.37 -15.77
N LEU A 364 8.36 11.80 -15.69
CA LEU A 364 9.45 12.22 -14.84
C LEU A 364 10.67 12.55 -15.69
N TYR A 365 11.45 13.52 -15.24
CA TYR A 365 12.76 13.86 -15.80
C TYR A 365 13.76 14.13 -14.66
N LEU A 366 15.02 13.76 -14.86
CA LEU A 366 16.13 14.12 -13.97
C LEU A 366 16.82 15.38 -14.48
N ARG A 367 17.55 16.08 -13.62
CA ARG A 367 18.44 17.16 -14.01
C ARG A 367 19.70 16.57 -14.64
N SER A 368 20.14 17.14 -15.77
CA SER A 368 21.40 16.76 -16.38
C SER A 368 22.56 17.10 -15.43
N PRO A 369 23.52 16.19 -15.19
CA PRO A 369 24.74 16.49 -14.44
C PRO A 369 25.52 17.67 -15.03
N ASP A 370 25.41 17.87 -16.35
CA ASP A 370 26.15 18.87 -17.12
C ASP A 370 25.44 20.24 -17.20
N ALA A 371 24.28 20.40 -16.55
CA ALA A 371 23.48 21.64 -16.58
C ALA A 371 23.86 22.66 -15.48
N GLY A 372 25.13 22.62 -15.04
CA GLY A 372 25.71 23.52 -14.02
C GLY A 372 26.13 24.88 -14.58
#